data_AF-A0A1F8KP07-F1
#
_entry.id   AF-A0A1F8KP07-F1
#
_cell.length_a   1.000
_cell.length_b   1.000
_cell.length_c   1.000
_cell.angle_alpha   90.00
_cell.angle_beta   90.00
_cell.angle_gamma   90.00
#
_symmetry.space_group_name_H-M   'P 1'
#
loop_
_entity.id
_entity.type
_entity.pdbx_description
1 polymer ?
#
loop_
_entity_poly.entity_id
_entity_poly.type
_entity_poly.pdbx_seq_one_letter_code
_entity_poly.pdbx_strand_id
1 'polypeptide(L)'
;MSIAPLTLQANYWESFELQDEDLEYLYNHLLEIETPLTSRELAEVLVKERIRFETEEIKKQIGNGATYFPKDHYKVGDKIRFPALKWEAGKIAGIRPGTNPEYSPFEVIEVEFNTFGKRAFASGVENHPLNAPIGLSTDDPALNLQTVISQHTKSIQAKLAEKFNAVPDLVQIAGAWFPRSLLVDVNIGHLNLAEAVLEMADGGPLPTRPILEQIELPTDVNLKLTEFSMNLALQEDERFDEVGPSGETLWFLQRLEPEGVRTIPFHLRYQTPSNLAALENTDLAADLNSMVFDELETEDDQPSRGNHITVSLIYPHWRSGTIPLSKSIARLLPTAYEAPRVNFTFVDEDTHKEFPGWVVRPHRYVFGLKEWYEEKSLIPGSLFVIKQGKIPGQVLIQALKKRPTKDWIRTVLVGTDGGVVFTMLKQQISNDLDDRMAIMVPDPEAIDKLWEQTGKARGTLEVSIINTMRELIKLSPQGHVHAQELYAGVNILRRCPPGIILQVLANQPQVSHLGDLYFKLDETASEE
;
A
#
# COMPACT_ATOMS: atom_id res chain seq x y z
N MET A 1 -12.81 -9.48 -48.47
CA MET A 1 -11.99 -9.97 -47.35
C MET A 1 -10.81 -9.03 -47.19
N SER A 2 -10.73 -8.31 -46.08
CA SER A 2 -9.57 -7.46 -45.73
C SER A 2 -8.40 -8.34 -45.30
N ILE A 3 -7.18 -7.85 -45.53
CA ILE A 3 -5.95 -8.48 -45.02
C ILE A 3 -6.01 -8.39 -43.50
N ALA A 4 -5.92 -9.51 -42.79
CA ALA A 4 -5.75 -9.48 -41.34
C ALA A 4 -4.34 -8.94 -41.05
N PRO A 5 -4.20 -7.82 -40.32
CA PRO A 5 -2.88 -7.32 -39.99
C PRO A 5 -2.20 -8.28 -39.00
N LEU A 6 -0.86 -8.29 -38.99
CA LEU A 6 -0.11 -9.02 -37.97
C LEU A 6 -0.33 -8.31 -36.63
N THR A 7 -0.88 -9.06 -35.67
CA THR A 7 -1.11 -8.62 -34.29
C THR A 7 -0.41 -9.57 -33.34
N LEU A 8 -0.05 -9.09 -32.16
CA LEU A 8 0.40 -9.95 -31.07
C LEU A 8 -0.75 -10.86 -30.60
N GLN A 9 -0.41 -11.95 -29.90
CA GLN A 9 -1.43 -12.74 -29.22
C GLN A 9 -2.12 -11.88 -28.15
N ALA A 10 -3.44 -11.93 -28.07
CA ALA A 10 -4.23 -11.07 -27.18
C ALA A 10 -3.84 -11.18 -25.70
N ASN A 11 -3.31 -12.33 -25.28
CA ASN A 11 -2.88 -12.63 -23.91
C ASN A 11 -1.36 -12.48 -23.69
N TYR A 12 -0.60 -11.94 -24.65
CA TYR A 12 0.86 -11.85 -24.57
C TYR A 12 1.34 -11.19 -23.26
N TRP A 13 0.75 -10.04 -22.90
CA TRP A 13 1.10 -9.30 -21.69
C TRP A 13 0.58 -9.93 -20.40
N GLU A 14 -0.47 -10.76 -20.48
CA GLU A 14 -0.99 -11.51 -19.33
C GLU A 14 -0.07 -12.68 -18.97
N SER A 15 0.47 -13.38 -19.99
CA SER A 15 1.45 -14.45 -19.83
C SER A 15 2.91 -13.96 -19.90
N PHE A 16 3.15 -12.66 -19.77
CA PHE A 16 4.49 -12.10 -19.91
C PHE A 16 5.44 -12.64 -18.84
N GLU A 17 6.57 -13.19 -19.26
CA GLU A 17 7.66 -13.63 -18.38
C GLU A 17 8.93 -12.85 -18.72
N LEU A 18 9.63 -12.41 -17.69
CA LEU A 18 10.87 -11.66 -17.81
C LEU A 18 12.01 -12.61 -18.18
N GLN A 19 12.65 -12.37 -19.32
CA GLN A 19 13.77 -13.17 -19.81
C GLN A 19 15.11 -12.55 -19.40
N ASP A 20 16.19 -13.34 -19.40
CA ASP A 20 17.52 -12.85 -19.03
C ASP A 20 18.02 -11.77 -20.00
N GLU A 21 17.64 -11.84 -21.27
CA GLU A 21 17.92 -10.83 -22.31
C GLU A 21 17.29 -9.47 -21.99
N ASP A 22 16.08 -9.48 -21.40
CA ASP A 22 15.39 -8.27 -20.97
C ASP A 22 16.13 -7.61 -19.78
N LEU A 23 16.66 -8.43 -18.86
CA LEU A 23 17.46 -7.96 -17.73
C LEU A 23 18.78 -7.34 -18.20
N GLU A 24 19.49 -8.01 -19.11
CA GLU A 24 20.74 -7.51 -19.67
C GLU A 24 20.53 -6.18 -20.42
N TYR A 25 19.43 -6.06 -21.17
CA TYR A 25 19.07 -4.80 -21.83
C TYR A 25 18.85 -3.67 -20.83
N LEU A 26 18.07 -3.90 -19.78
CA LEU A 26 17.79 -2.87 -18.77
C LEU A 26 19.05 -2.49 -17.98
N TYR A 27 19.91 -3.46 -17.68
CA TYR A 27 21.19 -3.21 -17.02
C TYR A 27 22.10 -2.34 -17.89
N ASN A 28 22.25 -2.67 -19.18
CA ASN A 28 23.02 -1.87 -20.12
C ASN A 28 22.41 -0.47 -20.30
N HIS A 29 21.08 -0.36 -20.34
CA HIS A 29 20.41 0.93 -20.40
C HIS A 29 20.76 1.81 -19.20
N LEU A 30 20.75 1.27 -17.99
CA LEU A 30 21.14 1.98 -16.77
C LEU A 30 22.61 2.42 -16.80
N LEU A 31 23.50 1.58 -17.34
CA LEU A 31 24.90 1.93 -17.53
C LEU A 31 25.09 3.07 -18.53
N GLU A 32 24.35 3.08 -19.63
CA GLU A 32 24.44 4.09 -20.68
C GLU A 32 23.94 5.47 -20.23
N ILE A 33 22.84 5.51 -19.48
CA ILE A 33 22.22 6.77 -19.04
C ILE A 33 22.84 7.32 -17.75
N GLU A 34 23.63 6.51 -17.04
CA GLU A 34 24.27 6.83 -15.75
C GLU A 34 23.32 7.51 -14.73
N THR A 35 22.04 7.14 -14.77
CA THR A 35 21.00 7.71 -13.93
C THR A 35 20.12 6.60 -13.33
N PRO A 36 19.83 6.65 -12.02
CA PRO A 36 18.89 5.72 -11.38
C PRO A 36 17.48 5.88 -11.94
N LEU A 37 16.79 4.77 -12.17
CA LEU A 37 15.41 4.75 -12.68
C LEU A 37 14.49 3.95 -11.76
N THR A 38 13.26 4.42 -11.60
CA THR A 38 12.22 3.71 -10.85
C THR A 38 11.76 2.43 -11.56
N SER A 39 11.21 1.48 -10.81
CA SER A 39 10.58 0.29 -11.39
C SER A 39 9.50 0.63 -12.44
N ARG A 40 8.87 1.80 -12.31
CA ARG A 40 7.91 2.32 -13.30
C ARG A 40 8.62 2.71 -14.59
N GLU A 41 9.64 3.56 -14.51
CA GLU A 41 10.38 4.02 -15.68
C GLU A 41 11.04 2.84 -16.40
N LEU A 42 11.61 1.88 -15.65
CA LEU A 42 12.17 0.65 -16.22
C LEU A 42 11.11 -0.22 -16.91
N ALA A 43 9.89 -0.31 -16.36
CA ALA A 43 8.79 -1.00 -17.03
C ALA A 43 8.42 -0.31 -18.35
N GLU A 44 8.42 1.02 -18.40
CA GLU A 44 8.14 1.78 -19.63
C GLU A 44 9.24 1.55 -20.69
N VAL A 45 10.51 1.54 -20.26
CA VAL A 45 11.66 1.23 -21.13
C VAL A 45 11.57 -0.20 -21.67
N LEU A 46 11.28 -1.18 -20.81
CA LEU A 46 11.16 -2.59 -21.18
C LEU A 46 10.03 -2.80 -22.19
N VAL A 47 8.84 -2.26 -21.91
CA VAL A 47 7.68 -2.41 -22.80
C VAL A 47 7.97 -1.80 -24.17
N LYS A 48 8.61 -0.63 -24.21
CA LYS A 48 9.00 0.02 -25.46
C LYS A 48 9.98 -0.83 -26.28
N GLU A 49 10.96 -1.43 -25.62
CA GLU A 49 11.93 -2.32 -26.27
C GLU A 49 11.26 -3.59 -26.79
N ARG A 50 10.42 -4.23 -25.97
CA ARG A 50 9.72 -5.45 -26.38
C ARG A 50 8.79 -5.21 -27.57
N ILE A 51 8.05 -4.10 -27.58
CA ILE A 51 7.23 -3.70 -28.73
C ILE A 51 8.12 -3.50 -29.97
N ARG A 52 9.30 -2.88 -29.84
CA ARG A 52 10.25 -2.71 -30.95
C ARG A 52 10.70 -4.06 -31.49
N PHE A 53 11.17 -4.95 -30.61
CA PHE A 53 11.67 -6.28 -30.97
C PHE A 53 10.59 -7.12 -31.68
N GLU A 54 9.39 -7.21 -31.09
CA GLU A 54 8.27 -7.94 -31.68
C GLU A 54 7.84 -7.34 -33.03
N THR A 55 7.84 -6.01 -33.15
CA THR A 55 7.56 -5.33 -34.42
C THR A 55 8.61 -5.68 -35.49
N GLU A 56 9.88 -5.78 -35.12
CA GLU A 56 10.96 -6.18 -36.02
C GLU A 56 10.89 -7.66 -36.41
N GLU A 57 10.57 -8.55 -35.47
CA GLU A 57 10.36 -9.97 -35.76
C GLU A 57 9.16 -10.17 -36.68
N ILE A 58 8.06 -9.46 -36.46
CA ILE A 58 6.92 -9.42 -37.38
C ILE A 58 7.36 -8.95 -38.77
N LYS A 59 8.18 -7.89 -38.87
CA LYS A 59 8.73 -7.41 -40.17
C LYS A 59 9.64 -8.44 -40.84
N LYS A 60 10.49 -9.15 -40.08
CA LYS A 60 11.37 -10.21 -40.60
C LYS A 60 10.57 -11.42 -41.09
N GLN A 61 9.49 -11.79 -40.38
CA GLN A 61 8.59 -12.85 -40.82
C GLN A 61 7.89 -12.50 -42.15
N ILE A 62 7.56 -11.23 -42.38
CA ILE A 62 7.08 -10.74 -43.69
C ILE A 62 8.17 -10.87 -44.76
N GLY A 63 9.45 -10.63 -44.42
CA GLY A 63 10.57 -10.68 -45.35
C GLY A 63 11.01 -12.09 -45.80
N ASN A 64 10.71 -13.14 -45.03
CA ASN A 64 11.25 -14.49 -45.26
C ASN A 64 10.41 -15.42 -46.18
N GLY A 65 9.69 -14.87 -47.16
CA GLY A 65 9.04 -15.66 -48.20
C GLY A 65 8.35 -14.82 -49.27
N ALA A 66 8.19 -15.36 -50.48
CA ALA A 66 7.41 -14.72 -51.53
C ALA A 66 5.95 -14.60 -51.06
N THR A 67 5.45 -13.38 -50.89
CA THR A 67 4.08 -13.12 -50.44
C THR A 67 3.12 -13.16 -51.63
N TYR A 68 1.94 -13.73 -51.44
CA TYR A 68 0.91 -13.75 -52.47
C TYR A 68 0.22 -12.38 -52.60
N PHE A 69 0.34 -11.77 -53.77
CA PHE A 69 -0.41 -10.61 -54.22
C PHE A 69 -1.12 -10.95 -55.54
N PRO A 70 -2.44 -10.72 -55.65
CA PRO A 70 -3.17 -10.97 -56.89
C PRO A 70 -2.64 -10.27 -58.15
N LYS A 71 -1.92 -9.14 -58.03
CA LYS A 71 -1.26 -8.46 -59.16
C LYS A 71 -0.08 -9.22 -59.74
N ASP A 72 0.57 -10.06 -58.95
CA ASP A 72 1.81 -10.74 -59.36
C ASP A 72 1.50 -11.98 -60.21
N HIS A 73 2.49 -12.42 -60.97
CA HIS A 73 2.48 -13.65 -61.76
C HIS A 73 3.42 -14.68 -61.16
N TYR A 74 2.99 -15.93 -61.09
CA TYR A 74 3.71 -17.00 -60.40
C TYR A 74 4.03 -18.18 -61.31
N LYS A 75 4.91 -19.08 -60.86
CA LYS A 75 5.27 -20.30 -61.57
C LYS A 75 4.90 -21.55 -60.79
N VAL A 76 4.59 -22.62 -61.51
CA VAL A 76 4.35 -23.94 -60.91
C VAL A 76 5.61 -24.36 -60.16
N GLY A 77 5.44 -24.70 -58.87
CA GLY A 77 6.53 -25.05 -57.96
C GLY A 77 6.92 -23.97 -56.96
N ASP A 78 6.51 -22.71 -57.16
CA ASP A 78 6.79 -21.61 -56.23
C ASP A 78 6.12 -21.86 -54.86
N LYS A 79 6.82 -21.48 -53.79
CA LYS A 79 6.30 -21.48 -52.42
C LYS A 79 5.95 -20.05 -52.04
N ILE A 80 4.66 -19.80 -51.82
CA ILE A 80 4.12 -18.48 -51.52
C ILE A 80 3.30 -18.49 -50.23
N ARG A 81 3.30 -17.38 -49.49
CA ARG A 81 2.52 -17.22 -48.26
C ARG A 81 1.29 -16.35 -48.48
N PHE A 82 0.17 -16.70 -47.85
CA PHE A 82 -1.12 -16.02 -48.05
C PHE A 82 -1.52 -15.19 -46.82
N PRO A 83 -1.40 -13.85 -46.86
CA PRO A 83 -1.76 -12.98 -45.72
C PRO A 83 -3.22 -13.11 -45.30
N ALA A 84 -4.14 -13.20 -46.27
CA ALA A 84 -5.58 -13.37 -46.02
C ALA A 84 -5.95 -14.74 -45.40
N LEU A 85 -5.01 -15.71 -45.39
CA LEU A 85 -5.16 -17.03 -44.81
C LEU A 85 -4.19 -17.22 -43.62
N LYS A 86 -4.02 -16.17 -42.79
CA LYS A 86 -3.15 -16.21 -41.61
C LYS A 86 -1.71 -16.66 -41.92
N TRP A 87 -1.15 -16.17 -43.03
CA TRP A 87 0.26 -16.38 -43.44
C TRP A 87 0.65 -17.82 -43.76
N GLU A 88 -0.32 -18.67 -44.05
CA GLU A 88 -0.06 -20.05 -44.41
C GLU A 88 0.74 -20.18 -45.70
N ALA A 89 1.70 -21.11 -45.71
CA ALA A 89 2.53 -21.42 -46.86
C ALA A 89 1.82 -22.42 -47.78
N GLY A 90 1.72 -22.07 -49.07
CA GLY A 90 1.20 -22.93 -50.12
C GLY A 90 2.19 -23.11 -51.26
N LYS A 91 2.13 -24.25 -51.94
CA LYS A 91 2.93 -24.53 -53.15
C LYS A 91 2.04 -24.50 -54.38
N ILE A 92 2.48 -23.83 -55.44
CA ILE A 92 1.70 -23.75 -56.68
C ILE A 92 1.77 -25.08 -57.42
N ALA A 93 0.61 -25.72 -57.58
CA ALA A 93 0.42 -27.02 -58.22
C ALA A 93 0.03 -26.91 -59.70
N GLY A 94 -0.61 -25.81 -60.11
CA GLY A 94 -1.06 -25.61 -61.49
C GLY A 94 -1.43 -24.16 -61.79
N ILE A 95 -1.43 -23.79 -63.07
CA ILE A 95 -1.81 -22.46 -63.55
C ILE A 95 -2.68 -22.65 -64.78
N ARG A 96 -3.83 -21.95 -64.84
CA ARG A 96 -4.74 -21.98 -65.98
C ARG A 96 -5.27 -20.57 -66.30
N PRO A 97 -5.62 -20.27 -67.55
CA PRO A 97 -6.23 -18.98 -67.90
C PRO A 97 -7.61 -18.84 -67.25
N GLY A 98 -7.85 -17.71 -66.60
CA GLY A 98 -9.15 -17.31 -66.10
C GLY A 98 -10.06 -16.85 -67.23
N THR A 99 -11.34 -17.22 -67.15
CA THR A 99 -12.37 -16.80 -68.11
C THR A 99 -13.44 -16.05 -67.34
N ASN A 100 -13.41 -14.71 -67.42
CA ASN A 100 -14.47 -13.86 -66.89
C ASN A 100 -14.78 -12.73 -67.88
N PRO A 101 -16.02 -12.59 -68.38
CA PRO A 101 -16.40 -11.53 -69.31
C PRO A 101 -16.27 -10.11 -68.75
N GLU A 102 -16.30 -9.93 -67.43
CA GLU A 102 -16.32 -8.61 -66.78
C GLU A 102 -14.93 -8.08 -66.35
N TYR A 103 -13.89 -8.91 -66.42
CA TYR A 103 -12.53 -8.55 -65.96
C TYR A 103 -11.49 -8.76 -67.06
N SER A 104 -10.40 -7.99 -67.03
CA SER A 104 -9.23 -8.19 -67.89
C SER A 104 -8.68 -9.62 -67.76
N PRO A 105 -8.01 -10.17 -68.80
CA PRO A 105 -7.43 -11.51 -68.74
C PRO A 105 -6.56 -11.68 -67.48
N PHE A 106 -6.89 -12.68 -66.65
CA PHE A 106 -6.14 -13.02 -65.44
C PHE A 106 -5.88 -14.53 -65.41
N GLU A 107 -4.92 -14.95 -64.59
CA GLU A 107 -4.55 -16.35 -64.40
C GLU A 107 -5.20 -16.89 -63.12
N VAL A 108 -5.52 -18.18 -63.10
CA VAL A 108 -5.95 -18.89 -61.90
C VAL A 108 -4.85 -19.85 -61.50
N ILE A 109 -4.21 -19.57 -60.37
CA ILE A 109 -3.22 -20.46 -59.75
C ILE A 109 -3.93 -21.45 -58.83
N GLU A 110 -3.56 -22.71 -58.92
CA GLU A 110 -3.96 -23.77 -58.00
C GLU A 110 -2.84 -23.97 -56.99
N VAL A 111 -3.15 -23.84 -55.71
CA VAL A 111 -2.21 -23.83 -54.61
C VAL A 111 -2.56 -24.96 -53.66
N GLU A 112 -1.57 -25.79 -53.36
CA GLU A 112 -1.66 -26.89 -52.42
C GLU A 112 -1.14 -26.43 -51.05
N PHE A 113 -2.02 -26.47 -50.06
CA PHE A 113 -1.72 -26.18 -48.66
C PHE A 113 -1.67 -27.47 -47.85
N ASN A 114 -0.86 -27.48 -46.79
CA ASN A 114 -0.84 -28.58 -45.82
C ASN A 114 -2.14 -28.64 -45.00
N THR A 115 -2.78 -27.50 -44.74
CA THR A 115 -3.92 -27.41 -43.81
C THR A 115 -5.28 -27.33 -44.51
N PHE A 116 -5.37 -26.68 -45.68
CA PHE A 116 -6.66 -26.51 -46.39
C PHE A 116 -6.77 -27.27 -47.73
N GLY A 117 -5.80 -28.15 -48.04
CA GLY A 117 -5.78 -28.90 -49.29
C GLY A 117 -5.56 -27.99 -50.51
N LYS A 118 -6.09 -28.39 -51.68
CA LYS A 118 -5.95 -27.63 -52.93
C LYS A 118 -7.00 -26.53 -53.05
N ARG A 119 -6.57 -25.29 -53.30
CA ARG A 119 -7.45 -24.13 -53.52
C ARG A 119 -6.98 -23.30 -54.71
N ALA A 120 -7.93 -22.61 -55.34
CA ALA A 120 -7.67 -21.77 -56.50
C ALA A 120 -7.67 -20.27 -56.12
N PHE A 121 -6.71 -19.51 -56.64
CA PHE A 121 -6.57 -18.06 -56.44
C PHE A 121 -6.31 -17.37 -57.78
N ALA A 122 -6.66 -16.08 -57.88
CA ALA A 122 -6.43 -15.29 -59.08
C ALA A 122 -5.00 -14.70 -59.10
N SER A 123 -4.41 -14.48 -60.27
CA SER A 123 -3.06 -13.92 -60.46
C SER A 123 -3.10 -13.03 -61.72
N GLY A 124 -2.30 -11.96 -61.78
CA GLY A 124 -2.39 -10.94 -62.83
C GLY A 124 -3.58 -9.98 -62.73
N VAL A 125 -4.19 -9.83 -61.55
CA VAL A 125 -5.28 -8.87 -61.30
C VAL A 125 -4.70 -7.59 -60.69
N GLU A 126 -4.51 -6.55 -61.50
CA GLU A 126 -3.89 -5.29 -61.05
C GLU A 126 -4.72 -4.55 -59.98
N ASN A 127 -6.03 -4.46 -60.19
CA ASN A 127 -6.95 -3.73 -59.29
C ASN A 127 -7.64 -4.70 -58.32
N HIS A 128 -6.95 -5.09 -57.25
CA HIS A 128 -7.49 -5.95 -56.20
C HIS A 128 -7.23 -5.37 -54.79
N PRO A 129 -8.20 -5.42 -53.85
CA PRO A 129 -8.02 -4.93 -52.48
C PRO A 129 -6.84 -5.57 -51.71
N LEU A 130 -6.48 -6.80 -52.06
CA LEU A 130 -5.33 -7.52 -51.47
C LEU A 130 -3.96 -7.07 -52.03
N ASN A 131 -3.92 -6.20 -53.04
CA ASN A 131 -2.66 -5.64 -53.58
C ASN A 131 -2.15 -4.44 -52.77
N ALA A 132 -2.92 -3.97 -51.78
CA ALA A 132 -2.49 -2.93 -50.87
C ALA A 132 -1.30 -3.42 -50.01
N PRO A 133 -0.33 -2.54 -49.68
CA PRO A 133 0.80 -2.91 -48.84
C PRO A 133 0.30 -3.45 -47.49
N ILE A 134 0.88 -4.56 -47.06
CA ILE A 134 0.59 -5.17 -45.77
C ILE A 134 1.27 -4.30 -44.71
N GLY A 135 0.50 -3.36 -44.15
CA GLY A 135 0.94 -2.58 -43.00
C GLY A 135 0.87 -3.40 -41.73
N LEU A 136 1.77 -3.14 -40.79
CA LEU A 136 1.54 -3.44 -39.37
C LEU A 136 0.22 -2.79 -38.95
N SER A 137 -0.58 -3.47 -38.13
CA SER A 137 -1.73 -2.80 -37.51
C SER A 137 -1.18 -1.69 -36.62
N THR A 138 -1.35 -0.44 -37.04
CA THR A 138 -1.08 0.72 -36.19
C THR A 138 -2.09 0.83 -35.03
N ASP A 139 -3.19 0.08 -35.11
CA ASP A 139 -4.28 0.04 -34.13
C ASP A 139 -4.27 -1.22 -33.22
N ASP A 140 -3.20 -2.03 -33.22
CA ASP A 140 -3.11 -3.16 -32.27
C ASP A 140 -2.91 -2.64 -30.82
N PRO A 141 -3.86 -2.86 -29.90
CA PRO A 141 -3.73 -2.43 -28.51
C PRO A 141 -2.52 -3.04 -27.80
N ALA A 142 -2.09 -4.25 -28.20
CA ALA A 142 -0.94 -4.93 -27.61
C ALA A 142 0.42 -4.37 -28.07
N LEU A 143 0.45 -3.64 -29.19
CA LEU A 143 1.62 -2.90 -29.69
C LEU A 143 1.57 -1.41 -29.34
N ASN A 144 0.53 -0.96 -28.63
CA ASN A 144 0.39 0.42 -28.19
C ASN A 144 0.94 0.60 -26.77
N LEU A 145 2.07 1.30 -26.67
CA LEU A 145 2.77 1.57 -25.42
C LEU A 145 1.86 2.13 -24.31
N GLN A 146 1.01 3.11 -24.62
CA GLN A 146 0.13 3.72 -23.60
C GLN A 146 -0.93 2.74 -23.09
N THR A 147 -1.47 1.91 -23.97
CA THR A 147 -2.50 0.93 -23.62
C THR A 147 -1.91 -0.14 -22.71
N VAL A 148 -0.74 -0.68 -23.08
CA VAL A 148 -0.03 -1.71 -22.30
C VAL A 148 0.38 -1.19 -20.93
N ILE A 149 0.96 0.01 -20.84
CA ILE A 149 1.33 0.64 -19.56
C ILE A 149 0.10 0.78 -18.67
N SER A 150 -0.99 1.33 -19.20
CA SER A 150 -2.20 1.58 -18.40
C SER A 150 -2.81 0.31 -17.80
N GLN A 151 -2.73 -0.83 -18.51
CA GLN A 151 -3.37 -2.09 -18.13
C GLN A 151 -2.45 -3.01 -17.34
N HIS A 152 -1.15 -3.04 -17.66
CA HIS A 152 -0.23 -4.09 -17.18
C HIS A 152 0.97 -3.58 -16.37
N THR A 153 1.18 -2.26 -16.24
CA THR A 153 2.36 -1.71 -15.53
C THR A 153 2.55 -2.28 -14.12
N LYS A 154 1.49 -2.42 -13.31
CA LYS A 154 1.62 -2.94 -11.95
C LYS A 154 2.15 -4.38 -11.90
N SER A 155 1.70 -5.23 -12.83
CA SER A 155 2.16 -6.62 -12.91
C SER A 155 3.63 -6.70 -13.36
N ILE A 156 4.00 -5.89 -14.35
CA ILE A 156 5.38 -5.83 -14.87
C ILE A 156 6.33 -5.28 -13.81
N GLN A 157 5.96 -4.22 -13.08
CA GLN A 157 6.73 -3.66 -11.98
C GLN A 157 7.03 -4.68 -10.89
N ALA A 158 6.02 -5.47 -10.48
CA ALA A 158 6.20 -6.49 -9.45
C ALA A 158 7.20 -7.56 -9.89
N LYS A 159 7.07 -8.05 -11.14
CA LYS A 159 8.01 -9.04 -11.72
C LYS A 159 9.43 -8.49 -11.87
N LEU A 160 9.57 -7.22 -12.28
CA LEU A 160 10.87 -6.54 -12.37
C LEU A 160 11.52 -6.45 -11.00
N ALA A 161 10.79 -5.96 -9.99
CA ALA A 161 11.34 -5.81 -8.65
C ALA A 161 11.77 -7.16 -8.04
N GLU A 162 10.99 -8.22 -8.24
CA GLU A 162 11.36 -9.56 -7.77
C GLU A 162 12.66 -10.07 -8.41
N LYS A 163 12.79 -9.94 -9.73
CA LYS A 163 14.00 -10.38 -10.46
C LYS A 163 15.22 -9.52 -10.17
N PHE A 164 15.07 -8.20 -10.12
CA PHE A 164 16.18 -7.28 -9.87
C PHE A 164 16.75 -7.44 -8.46
N ASN A 165 15.90 -7.74 -7.46
CA ASN A 165 16.37 -8.06 -6.10
C ASN A 165 17.26 -9.32 -6.05
N ALA A 166 17.14 -10.23 -7.02
CA ALA A 166 17.99 -11.41 -7.10
C ALA A 166 19.35 -11.14 -7.79
N VAL A 167 19.54 -9.96 -8.40
CA VAL A 167 20.77 -9.60 -9.11
C VAL A 167 21.71 -8.82 -8.17
N PRO A 168 22.87 -9.37 -7.78
CA PRO A 168 23.74 -8.76 -6.76
C PRO A 168 24.40 -7.44 -7.22
N ASP A 169 24.52 -7.24 -8.53
CA ASP A 169 25.15 -6.06 -9.12
C ASP A 169 24.20 -4.86 -9.25
N LEU A 170 22.91 -5.03 -8.91
CA LEU A 170 21.91 -3.97 -8.87
C LEU A 170 21.54 -3.65 -7.43
N VAL A 171 21.37 -2.36 -7.15
CA VAL A 171 20.92 -1.87 -5.84
C VAL A 171 19.64 -1.07 -6.02
N GLN A 172 18.76 -1.14 -5.02
CA GLN A 172 17.49 -0.41 -4.97
C GLN A 172 17.50 0.58 -3.80
N ILE A 173 17.06 1.82 -4.06
CA ILE A 173 16.88 2.86 -3.04
C ILE A 173 15.62 3.65 -3.37
N ALA A 174 14.70 3.80 -2.42
CA ALA A 174 13.47 4.58 -2.58
C ALA A 174 12.67 4.21 -3.85
N GLY A 175 12.72 2.93 -4.25
CA GLY A 175 12.06 2.42 -5.46
C GLY A 175 12.80 2.66 -6.79
N ALA A 176 14.01 3.22 -6.76
CA ALA A 176 14.89 3.40 -7.93
C ALA A 176 16.05 2.41 -7.94
N TRP A 177 16.41 1.92 -9.13
CA TRP A 177 17.44 0.91 -9.36
C TRP A 177 18.67 1.50 -10.03
N PHE A 178 19.85 1.02 -9.63
CA PHE A 178 21.11 1.44 -10.24
C PHE A 178 22.22 0.37 -10.15
N PRO A 179 23.16 0.30 -11.12
CA PRO A 179 24.31 -0.60 -11.07
C PRO A 179 25.31 -0.22 -9.97
N ARG A 180 25.71 -1.20 -9.16
CA ARG A 180 26.68 -1.04 -8.06
C ARG A 180 28.06 -0.59 -8.56
N SER A 181 28.43 -0.98 -9.78
CA SER A 181 29.74 -0.70 -10.41
C SER A 181 30.00 0.79 -10.67
N LEU A 182 28.95 1.61 -10.75
CA LEU A 182 29.05 3.04 -11.02
C LEU A 182 28.96 3.91 -9.75
N LEU A 183 28.82 3.31 -8.57
CA LEU A 183 28.66 4.06 -7.33
C LEU A 183 29.97 4.73 -6.89
N VAL A 184 29.84 5.90 -6.28
CA VAL A 184 30.95 6.58 -5.60
C VAL A 184 31.24 5.87 -4.29
N ASP A 185 32.52 5.69 -3.99
CA ASP A 185 32.94 5.08 -2.71
C ASP A 185 32.66 6.03 -1.53
N VAL A 186 31.78 5.60 -0.63
CA VAL A 186 31.43 6.33 0.60
C VAL A 186 32.05 5.59 1.78
N ASN A 187 33.09 6.17 2.36
CA ASN A 187 33.75 5.62 3.54
C ASN A 187 33.09 6.06 4.86
N ILE A 188 33.54 5.44 5.96
CA ILE A 188 33.05 5.74 7.32
C ILE A 188 33.28 7.18 7.76
N GLY A 189 34.30 7.86 7.23
CA GLY A 189 34.57 9.26 7.51
C GLY A 189 33.46 10.17 6.98
N HIS A 190 32.97 9.89 5.77
CA HIS A 190 31.80 10.60 5.21
C HIS A 190 30.54 10.35 6.04
N LEU A 191 30.32 9.12 6.51
CA LEU A 191 29.18 8.79 7.37
C LEU A 191 29.25 9.52 8.72
N ASN A 192 30.44 9.66 9.31
CA ASN A 192 30.61 10.43 10.55
C ASN A 192 30.34 11.92 10.35
N LEU A 193 30.70 12.47 9.19
CA LEU A 193 30.34 13.85 8.84
C LEU A 193 28.83 14.00 8.66
N ALA A 194 28.17 13.05 7.98
CA ALA A 194 26.72 13.04 7.84
C ALA A 194 26.00 12.98 9.19
N GLU A 195 26.49 12.15 10.12
CA GLU A 195 25.98 12.11 11.49
C GLU A 195 26.11 13.46 12.18
N ALA A 196 27.28 14.12 12.08
CA ALA A 196 27.48 15.44 12.67
C ALA A 196 26.52 16.49 12.09
N VAL A 197 26.26 16.46 10.77
CA VAL A 197 25.32 17.36 10.11
C VAL A 197 23.90 17.14 10.60
N LEU A 198 23.45 15.89 10.71
CA LEU A 198 22.12 15.57 11.23
C LEU A 198 22.00 15.91 12.72
N GLU A 199 23.06 15.69 13.52
CA GLU A 199 23.08 16.05 14.94
C GLU A 199 22.97 17.56 15.15
N MET A 200 23.60 18.37 14.30
CA MET A 200 23.44 19.83 14.28
C MET A 200 22.01 20.27 13.93
N ALA A 201 21.23 19.41 13.29
CA ALA A 201 19.82 19.61 12.95
C ALA A 201 18.87 18.83 13.89
N ASP A 202 19.26 18.62 15.15
CA ASP A 202 18.48 17.91 16.18
C ASP A 202 18.04 16.49 15.77
N GLY A 203 18.81 15.84 14.89
CA GLY A 203 18.55 14.52 14.34
C GLY A 203 17.93 14.51 12.96
N GLY A 204 17.44 15.63 12.43
CA GLY A 204 16.79 15.74 11.11
C GLY A 204 15.29 16.08 11.21
N PRO A 205 14.46 15.74 10.20
CA PRO A 205 14.82 15.08 8.95
C PRO A 205 15.52 16.04 7.97
N LEU A 206 16.56 15.56 7.27
CA LEU A 206 17.23 16.32 6.20
C LEU A 206 17.26 15.53 4.88
N PRO A 207 17.08 16.19 3.73
CA PRO A 207 17.39 15.59 2.45
C PRO A 207 18.91 15.42 2.28
N THR A 208 19.31 14.59 1.33
CA THR A 208 20.70 14.20 1.09
C THR A 208 21.57 15.37 0.61
N ARG A 209 20.99 16.34 -0.11
CA ARG A 209 21.73 17.48 -0.67
C ARG A 209 22.40 18.36 0.41
N PRO A 210 21.69 18.85 1.44
CA PRO A 210 22.32 19.54 2.57
C PRO A 210 23.44 18.75 3.24
N ILE A 211 23.32 17.42 3.31
CA ILE A 211 24.34 16.55 3.88
C ILE A 211 25.58 16.55 2.97
N LEU A 212 25.39 16.39 1.66
CA LEU A 212 26.47 16.43 0.66
C LEU A 212 27.21 17.76 0.60
N GLU A 213 26.54 18.89 0.80
CA GLU A 213 27.18 20.22 0.79
C GLU A 213 28.25 20.38 1.88
N GLN A 214 28.14 19.60 2.97
CA GLN A 214 29.07 19.62 4.10
C GLN A 214 30.12 18.49 4.01
N ILE A 215 29.99 17.59 3.04
CA ILE A 215 30.88 16.45 2.84
C ILE A 215 31.69 16.70 1.56
N GLU A 216 33.02 16.68 1.65
CA GLU A 216 33.91 16.85 0.50
C GLU A 216 33.99 15.58 -0.38
N LEU A 217 32.84 15.07 -0.85
CA LEU A 217 32.79 13.99 -1.83
C LEU A 217 33.21 14.51 -3.22
N PRO A 218 33.92 13.70 -4.04
CA PRO A 218 34.26 14.09 -5.41
C PRO A 218 32.99 14.40 -6.20
N THR A 219 32.79 15.67 -6.55
CA THR A 219 31.66 16.15 -7.36
C THR A 219 31.97 16.21 -8.86
N ASP A 220 33.14 15.68 -9.27
CA ASP A 220 33.52 15.52 -10.68
C ASP A 220 32.59 14.55 -11.43
N VAL A 221 31.80 13.76 -10.70
CA VAL A 221 30.81 12.80 -11.20
C VAL A 221 29.40 13.41 -11.11
N ASN A 222 28.51 13.00 -12.02
CA ASN A 222 27.08 13.36 -12.05
C ASN A 222 26.49 13.48 -10.63
N LEU A 223 26.01 14.68 -10.24
CA LEU A 223 25.51 14.96 -8.89
C LEU A 223 24.44 13.97 -8.41
N LYS A 224 23.59 13.48 -9.34
CA LYS A 224 22.57 12.48 -9.02
C LYS A 224 23.16 11.15 -8.58
N LEU A 225 24.32 10.79 -9.12
CA LEU A 225 25.03 9.56 -8.80
C LEU A 225 25.72 9.66 -7.44
N THR A 226 26.28 10.83 -7.11
CA THR A 226 26.80 11.10 -5.75
C THR A 226 25.67 11.09 -4.72
N GLU A 227 24.53 11.69 -5.03
CA GLU A 227 23.31 11.68 -4.18
C GLU A 227 22.80 10.25 -3.96
N PHE A 228 22.70 9.45 -5.02
CA PHE A 228 22.30 8.04 -4.92
C PHE A 228 23.30 7.21 -4.11
N SER A 229 24.61 7.39 -4.34
CA SER A 229 25.66 6.66 -3.61
C SER A 229 25.65 6.99 -2.11
N MET A 230 25.42 8.26 -1.77
CA MET A 230 25.30 8.69 -0.38
C MET A 230 24.04 8.12 0.28
N ASN A 231 22.90 8.11 -0.42
CA ASN A 231 21.69 7.47 0.10
C ASN A 231 21.90 5.99 0.39
N LEU A 232 22.64 5.27 -0.47
CA LEU A 232 22.91 3.85 -0.23
C LEU A 232 23.71 3.66 1.04
N ALA A 233 24.78 4.44 1.20
CA ALA A 233 25.67 4.34 2.34
C ALA A 233 24.97 4.68 3.66
N LEU A 234 24.03 5.65 3.63
CA LEU A 234 23.18 5.97 4.78
C LEU A 234 22.16 4.85 5.07
N GLN A 235 21.58 4.25 4.04
CA GLN A 235 20.62 3.15 4.19
C GLN A 235 21.25 1.88 4.78
N GLU A 236 22.50 1.59 4.42
CA GLU A 236 23.24 0.41 4.89
C GLU A 236 23.79 0.57 6.32
N ASP A 237 23.83 1.80 6.88
CA ASP A 237 24.35 2.09 8.22
C ASP A 237 23.21 2.27 9.24
N GLU A 238 23.23 1.46 10.30
CA GLU A 238 22.16 1.40 11.33
C GLU A 238 21.93 2.72 12.08
N ARG A 239 22.87 3.67 12.04
CA ARG A 239 22.72 4.96 12.73
C ARG A 239 21.66 5.85 12.09
N PHE A 240 21.38 5.66 10.80
CA PHE A 240 20.49 6.49 10.03
C PHE A 240 19.18 5.74 9.73
N ASP A 241 18.09 6.48 9.70
CA ASP A 241 16.79 5.96 9.30
C ASP A 241 16.25 6.81 8.14
N GLU A 242 15.71 6.14 7.13
CA GLU A 242 14.97 6.80 6.05
C GLU A 242 13.57 7.08 6.57
N VAL A 243 13.17 8.35 6.65
CA VAL A 243 11.89 8.78 7.22
C VAL A 243 11.04 9.55 6.23
N GLY A 244 11.43 9.56 4.96
CA GLY A 244 10.78 10.34 3.92
C GLY A 244 9.47 9.72 3.40
N PRO A 245 8.50 10.55 2.96
CA PRO A 245 7.32 10.05 2.27
C PRO A 245 7.68 9.55 0.85
N SER A 246 6.76 8.81 0.21
CA SER A 246 6.94 8.27 -1.14
C SER A 246 7.43 9.32 -2.14
N GLY A 247 8.64 9.13 -2.65
CA GLY A 247 9.28 9.99 -3.65
C GLY A 247 10.24 11.04 -3.08
N GLU A 248 10.35 11.16 -1.76
CA GLU A 248 11.30 12.03 -1.08
C GLU A 248 12.18 11.20 -0.13
N THR A 249 13.50 11.28 -0.27
CA THR A 249 14.44 10.64 0.65
C THR A 249 14.85 11.63 1.72
N LEU A 250 14.44 11.37 2.96
CA LEU A 250 14.78 12.17 4.13
C LEU A 250 15.45 11.29 5.17
N TRP A 251 16.55 11.77 5.74
CA TRP A 251 17.36 11.05 6.70
C TRP A 251 17.19 11.59 8.11
N PHE A 252 17.11 10.69 9.08
CA PHE A 252 17.05 11.01 10.50
C PHE A 252 18.07 10.17 11.29
N LEU A 253 18.58 10.68 12.40
CA LEU A 253 19.43 9.89 13.31
C LEU A 253 18.59 9.01 14.23
N GLN A 254 18.74 7.70 14.11
CA GLN A 254 17.94 6.73 14.84
C GLN A 254 18.01 6.94 16.36
N ARG A 255 19.18 7.32 16.90
CA ARG A 255 19.36 7.57 18.34
C ARG A 255 18.58 8.79 18.88
N LEU A 256 18.28 9.76 18.02
CA LEU A 256 17.58 11.00 18.37
C LEU A 256 16.08 10.92 18.06
N GLU A 257 15.60 9.82 17.48
CA GLU A 257 14.17 9.61 17.30
C GLU A 257 13.42 9.63 18.64
N PRO A 258 12.15 10.10 18.65
CA PRO A 258 11.31 10.03 19.83
C PRO A 258 11.20 8.59 20.37
N GLU A 259 11.16 8.43 21.70
CA GLU A 259 11.09 7.11 22.34
C GLU A 259 9.91 6.27 21.86
N GLY A 260 8.74 6.89 21.66
CA GLY A 260 7.54 6.25 21.16
C GLY A 260 7.56 5.90 19.67
N VAL A 261 8.63 6.23 18.95
CA VAL A 261 8.90 5.80 17.56
C VAL A 261 9.89 4.63 17.54
N ARG A 262 10.90 4.71 18.42
CA ARG A 262 11.92 3.65 18.59
C ARG A 262 11.36 2.40 19.23
N THR A 263 10.50 2.56 20.23
CA THR A 263 9.93 1.44 20.99
C THR A 263 8.42 1.56 21.06
N ILE A 264 7.72 0.42 21.01
CA ILE A 264 6.27 0.39 21.15
C ILE A 264 5.90 0.96 22.54
N PRO A 265 5.07 2.02 22.60
CA PRO A 265 4.56 2.55 23.86
C PRO A 265 3.93 1.47 24.71
N PHE A 266 4.13 1.54 26.03
CA PHE A 266 3.72 0.49 26.96
C PHE A 266 2.24 0.10 26.84
N HIS A 267 1.35 1.10 26.69
CA HIS A 267 -0.09 0.88 26.60
C HIS A 267 -0.56 0.27 25.28
N LEU A 268 0.25 0.32 24.22
CA LEU A 268 -0.06 -0.28 22.92
C LEU A 268 0.44 -1.73 22.80
N ARG A 269 1.25 -2.21 23.76
CA ARG A 269 1.77 -3.58 23.74
C ARG A 269 0.63 -4.57 23.96
N TYR A 270 0.30 -5.30 22.91
CA TYR A 270 -0.65 -6.41 22.97
C TYR A 270 0.07 -7.74 22.72
N GLN A 271 -0.27 -8.74 23.51
CA GLN A 271 0.15 -10.12 23.30
C GLN A 271 -1.11 -10.95 23.11
N THR A 272 -1.28 -11.49 21.91
CA THR A 272 -2.41 -12.36 21.58
C THR A 272 -2.35 -13.61 22.48
N PRO A 273 -3.38 -13.86 23.30
CA PRO A 273 -3.45 -15.08 24.09
C PRO A 273 -3.51 -16.29 23.14
N SER A 274 -2.65 -17.28 23.35
CA SER A 274 -2.53 -18.46 22.47
C SER A 274 -3.79 -19.33 22.40
N ASN A 275 -4.76 -19.11 23.30
CA ASN A 275 -6.04 -19.80 23.39
C ASN A 275 -7.23 -18.98 22.84
N LEU A 276 -7.02 -17.72 22.43
CA LEU A 276 -8.06 -16.82 21.94
C LEU A 276 -7.65 -16.27 20.56
N ALA A 277 -8.20 -16.86 19.50
CA ALA A 277 -8.07 -16.33 18.14
C ALA A 277 -9.27 -15.43 17.83
N ALA A 278 -9.05 -14.19 17.38
CA ALA A 278 -10.13 -13.24 17.10
C ALA A 278 -11.26 -13.89 16.29
N LEU A 279 -12.50 -13.50 16.61
CA LEU A 279 -13.68 -14.08 15.99
C LEU A 279 -13.69 -13.70 14.50
N GLU A 280 -13.28 -14.62 13.62
CA GLU A 280 -13.19 -14.35 12.19
C GLU A 280 -14.59 -14.05 11.62
N ASN A 281 -14.72 -12.87 10.99
CA ASN A 281 -15.74 -12.56 9.99
C ASN A 281 -17.20 -12.91 10.39
N THR A 282 -17.69 -12.30 11.47
CA THR A 282 -19.14 -12.26 11.78
C THR A 282 -19.70 -10.85 11.61
N ASP A 283 -21.00 -10.74 11.33
CA ASP A 283 -21.69 -9.45 11.22
C ASP A 283 -21.47 -8.56 12.45
N LEU A 284 -21.41 -9.16 13.66
CA LEU A 284 -21.13 -8.43 14.90
C LEU A 284 -19.71 -7.84 14.96
N ALA A 285 -18.72 -8.54 14.43
CA ALA A 285 -17.34 -8.04 14.37
C ALA A 285 -17.24 -6.86 13.40
N ALA A 286 -17.86 -6.98 12.22
CA ALA A 286 -17.93 -5.89 11.26
C ALA A 286 -18.64 -4.65 11.82
N ASP A 287 -19.78 -4.84 12.51
CA ASP A 287 -20.53 -3.75 13.14
C ASP A 287 -19.68 -3.02 14.18
N LEU A 288 -18.99 -3.74 15.07
CA LEU A 288 -18.14 -3.12 16.10
C LEU A 288 -16.89 -2.45 15.49
N ASN A 289 -16.25 -3.09 14.51
CA ASN A 289 -15.09 -2.54 13.79
C ASN A 289 -15.43 -1.27 13.02
N SER A 290 -16.69 -1.10 12.59
CA SER A 290 -17.15 0.14 11.95
C SER A 290 -17.26 1.33 12.91
N MET A 291 -17.37 1.07 14.22
CA MET A 291 -17.54 2.09 15.27
C MET A 291 -16.22 2.43 15.98
N VAL A 292 -15.22 1.55 15.91
CA VAL A 292 -13.96 1.67 16.64
C VAL A 292 -12.77 1.51 15.70
N PHE A 293 -11.96 2.57 15.59
CA PHE A 293 -10.69 2.49 14.87
C PHE A 293 -9.62 1.88 15.80
N ASP A 294 -9.28 0.61 15.57
CA ASP A 294 -8.25 -0.10 16.31
C ASP A 294 -7.23 -0.69 15.32
N GLU A 295 -5.93 -0.49 15.59
CA GLU A 295 -4.83 -0.94 14.74
C GLU A 295 -4.55 -2.45 14.81
N LEU A 296 -5.08 -3.13 15.82
CA LEU A 296 -4.93 -4.58 15.97
C LEU A 296 -5.94 -5.35 15.11
N GLU A 297 -6.97 -4.67 14.58
CA GLU A 297 -7.93 -5.24 13.64
C GLU A 297 -7.44 -5.07 12.19
N THR A 298 -7.48 -6.16 11.43
CA THR A 298 -6.90 -6.23 10.08
C THR A 298 -7.92 -6.23 8.95
N GLU A 299 -9.18 -6.63 9.18
CA GLU A 299 -10.04 -7.07 8.08
C GLU A 299 -11.09 -6.04 7.60
N ASP A 300 -11.73 -5.25 8.47
CA ASP A 300 -13.07 -4.71 8.13
C ASP A 300 -13.24 -3.20 7.88
N ASP A 301 -12.19 -2.39 7.99
CA ASP A 301 -12.34 -0.94 7.80
C ASP A 301 -12.43 -0.61 6.29
N GLN A 302 -13.64 -0.74 5.71
CA GLN A 302 -13.97 -0.35 4.34
C GLN A 302 -13.87 1.17 4.23
N PRO A 303 -12.84 1.69 3.54
CA PRO A 303 -12.49 3.08 3.73
C PRO A 303 -13.47 3.98 2.97
N SER A 304 -14.16 4.85 3.71
CA SER A 304 -15.05 5.85 3.12
C SER A 304 -14.29 6.72 2.10
N ARG A 305 -14.95 7.15 1.01
CA ARG A 305 -14.30 7.95 -0.05
C ARG A 305 -13.95 9.39 0.37
N GLY A 306 -14.16 9.75 1.64
CA GLY A 306 -13.90 11.10 2.13
C GLY A 306 -12.41 11.42 2.25
N ASN A 307 -12.07 12.70 2.11
CA ASN A 307 -10.73 13.23 2.40
C ASN A 307 -10.57 13.61 3.88
N HIS A 308 -11.53 13.21 4.72
CA HIS A 308 -11.51 13.41 6.16
C HIS A 308 -12.19 12.24 6.87
N ILE A 309 -11.81 12.02 8.12
CA ILE A 309 -12.42 11.03 9.00
C ILE A 309 -12.57 11.61 10.40
N THR A 310 -13.67 11.29 11.08
CA THR A 310 -13.84 11.61 12.49
C THR A 310 -13.45 10.38 13.30
N VAL A 311 -12.53 10.53 14.23
CA VAL A 311 -11.97 9.45 15.05
C VAL A 311 -12.38 9.67 16.50
N SER A 312 -12.83 8.59 17.14
CA SER A 312 -13.02 8.53 18.59
C SER A 312 -11.73 8.08 19.26
N LEU A 313 -11.21 8.90 20.17
CA LEU A 313 -9.91 8.67 20.79
C LEU A 313 -9.96 7.52 21.81
N ILE A 314 -9.26 6.42 21.55
CA ILE A 314 -9.19 5.28 22.48
C ILE A 314 -8.13 5.48 23.57
N TYR A 315 -8.38 4.95 24.79
CA TYR A 315 -7.51 5.17 25.95
C TYR A 315 -6.02 4.87 25.73
N PRO A 316 -5.62 3.71 25.15
CA PRO A 316 -4.20 3.39 24.96
C PRO A 316 -3.45 4.43 24.12
N HIS A 317 -4.14 5.00 23.12
CA HIS A 317 -3.62 6.02 22.23
C HIS A 317 -3.63 7.41 22.85
N TRP A 318 -4.68 7.75 23.61
CA TRP A 318 -4.70 8.97 24.43
C TRP A 318 -3.51 9.01 25.39
N ARG A 319 -3.28 7.92 26.14
CA ARG A 319 -2.19 7.86 27.12
C ARG A 319 -0.81 7.89 26.47
N SER A 320 -0.67 7.25 25.30
CA SER A 320 0.59 7.18 24.55
C SER A 320 0.85 8.41 23.66
N GLY A 321 -0.12 9.31 23.49
CA GLY A 321 -0.02 10.44 22.56
C GLY A 321 0.05 10.01 21.09
N THR A 322 -0.66 8.94 20.76
CA THR A 322 -0.67 8.33 19.43
C THR A 322 -2.09 8.30 18.84
N ILE A 323 -2.21 7.80 17.61
CA ILE A 323 -3.48 7.42 16.99
C ILE A 323 -3.31 6.09 16.25
N PRO A 324 -4.33 5.20 16.23
CA PRO A 324 -4.28 3.93 15.51
C PRO A 324 -4.18 4.15 13.99
N LEU A 325 -3.34 3.35 13.32
CA LEU A 325 -3.23 3.32 11.87
C LEU A 325 -4.17 2.22 11.29
N SER A 326 -5.47 2.48 11.37
CA SER A 326 -6.48 1.67 10.69
C SER A 326 -6.39 1.89 9.16
N LYS A 327 -7.01 1.01 8.35
CA LYS A 327 -7.01 1.16 6.88
C LYS A 327 -7.63 2.49 6.45
N SER A 328 -8.69 2.97 7.13
CA SER A 328 -9.31 4.26 6.81
C SER A 328 -8.42 5.45 7.14
N ILE A 329 -7.73 5.41 8.29
CA ILE A 329 -6.83 6.50 8.72
C ILE A 329 -5.57 6.53 7.84
N ALA A 330 -5.01 5.36 7.51
CA ALA A 330 -3.79 5.23 6.72
C ALA A 330 -3.87 5.92 5.34
N ARG A 331 -5.07 6.01 4.74
CA ARG A 331 -5.27 6.70 3.46
C ARG A 331 -5.08 8.22 3.51
N LEU A 332 -5.25 8.82 4.69
CA LEU A 332 -5.12 10.26 4.87
C LEU A 332 -3.69 10.69 5.22
N LEU A 333 -2.81 9.71 5.46
CA LEU A 333 -1.44 9.91 5.90
C LEU A 333 -0.45 9.65 4.77
N PRO A 334 0.73 10.28 4.81
CA PRO A 334 1.80 9.97 3.87
C PRO A 334 2.23 8.50 3.97
N THR A 335 2.46 7.87 2.82
CA THR A 335 3.01 6.51 2.72
C THR A 335 4.48 6.55 2.34
N ALA A 336 5.19 5.44 2.50
CA ALA A 336 6.54 5.24 1.96
C ALA A 336 6.64 3.87 1.29
N TYR A 337 7.58 3.74 0.36
CA TYR A 337 7.83 2.48 -0.35
C TYR A 337 8.52 1.47 0.58
N GLU A 338 9.66 1.86 1.15
CA GLU A 338 10.55 0.99 1.92
C GLU A 338 10.65 1.41 3.39
N ALA A 339 10.71 2.72 3.66
CA ALA A 339 10.83 3.26 5.01
C ALA A 339 9.83 2.66 6.03
N PRO A 340 10.31 2.04 7.13
CA PRO A 340 9.44 1.52 8.18
C PRO A 340 8.74 2.64 8.95
N ARG A 341 9.33 3.84 8.96
CA ARG A 341 8.81 5.01 9.64
C ARG A 341 8.72 6.17 8.66
N VAL A 342 7.73 7.04 8.84
CA VAL A 342 7.58 8.24 7.99
C VAL A 342 7.39 9.44 8.90
N ASN A 343 8.27 10.42 8.78
CA ASN A 343 8.13 11.71 9.41
C ASN A 343 7.27 12.62 8.52
N PHE A 344 6.33 13.33 9.13
CA PHE A 344 5.45 14.27 8.46
C PHE A 344 5.05 15.39 9.41
N THR A 345 4.31 16.38 8.93
CA THR A 345 3.88 17.52 9.74
C THR A 345 2.39 17.47 10.03
N PHE A 346 2.04 17.50 11.32
CA PHE A 346 0.69 17.80 11.77
C PHE A 346 0.44 19.31 11.75
N VAL A 347 -0.75 19.69 11.35
CA VAL A 347 -1.22 21.07 11.35
C VAL A 347 -2.55 21.14 12.08
N ASP A 348 -2.60 21.85 13.19
CA ASP A 348 -3.85 22.11 13.90
C ASP A 348 -4.69 23.13 13.12
N GLU A 349 -5.89 22.74 12.67
CA GLU A 349 -6.75 23.57 11.84
C GLU A 349 -7.26 24.83 12.58
N ASP A 350 -7.34 24.78 13.91
CA ASP A 350 -7.84 25.90 14.72
C ASP A 350 -6.75 26.95 15.00
N THR A 351 -5.49 26.53 15.18
CA THR A 351 -4.38 27.41 15.60
C THR A 351 -3.34 27.63 14.50
N HIS A 352 -3.37 26.83 13.44
CA HIS A 352 -2.34 26.73 12.40
C HIS A 352 -0.94 26.41 12.94
N LYS A 353 -0.85 25.85 14.15
CA LYS A 353 0.41 25.39 14.72
C LYS A 353 0.84 24.11 14.03
N GLU A 354 2.07 24.11 13.54
CA GLU A 354 2.72 22.94 12.93
C GLU A 354 3.58 22.23 13.97
N PHE A 355 3.56 20.90 13.95
CA PHE A 355 4.39 20.06 14.81
C PHE A 355 4.65 18.68 14.18
N PRO A 356 5.75 17.99 14.54
CA PRO A 356 6.13 16.76 13.87
C PRO A 356 5.22 15.58 14.25
N GLY A 357 4.91 14.76 13.26
CA GLY A 357 4.20 13.49 13.37
C GLY A 357 5.03 12.34 12.80
N TRP A 358 4.84 11.15 13.35
CA TRP A 358 5.59 9.95 12.96
C TRP A 358 4.67 8.78 12.69
N VAL A 359 4.61 8.29 11.45
CA VAL A 359 3.93 7.03 11.13
C VAL A 359 4.87 5.88 11.44
N VAL A 360 4.48 4.98 12.33
CA VAL A 360 5.23 3.75 12.67
C VAL A 360 4.52 2.56 12.01
N ARG A 361 4.94 2.21 10.78
CA ARG A 361 4.24 1.22 9.96
C ARG A 361 4.28 -0.21 10.52
N PRO A 362 5.43 -0.73 11.02
CA PRO A 362 5.51 -2.11 11.56
C PRO A 362 4.52 -2.38 12.70
N HIS A 363 4.16 -1.34 13.45
CA HIS A 363 3.28 -1.45 14.62
C HIS A 363 1.96 -0.69 14.45
N ARG A 364 1.70 -0.16 13.26
CA ARG A 364 0.43 0.45 12.85
C ARG A 364 -0.08 1.55 13.80
N TYR A 365 0.76 2.49 14.19
CA TYR A 365 0.29 3.71 14.89
C TYR A 365 1.02 4.95 14.40
N VAL A 366 0.48 6.11 14.77
CA VAL A 366 1.10 7.40 14.52
C VAL A 366 1.39 8.09 15.85
N PHE A 367 2.59 8.63 16.01
CA PHE A 367 3.08 9.28 17.23
C PHE A 367 3.21 10.80 17.05
N GLY A 368 3.05 11.56 18.15
CA GLY A 368 3.29 13.02 18.18
C GLY A 368 2.10 13.87 18.65
N LEU A 369 1.04 13.26 19.21
CA LEU A 369 -0.21 13.97 19.56
C LEU A 369 -0.38 14.24 21.06
N LYS A 370 0.56 13.83 21.91
CA LYS A 370 0.42 13.93 23.38
C LYS A 370 0.14 15.35 23.86
N GLU A 371 1.03 16.28 23.50
CA GLU A 371 0.94 17.69 23.89
C GLU A 371 -0.32 18.34 23.32
N TRP A 372 -0.72 17.95 22.10
CA TRP A 372 -1.95 18.43 21.47
C TRP A 372 -3.20 17.95 22.21
N TYR A 373 -3.25 16.69 22.66
CA TYR A 373 -4.34 16.17 23.49
C TYR A 373 -4.47 16.93 24.80
N GLU A 374 -3.35 17.23 25.46
CA GLU A 374 -3.31 18.00 26.71
C GLU A 374 -3.78 19.45 26.48
N GLU A 375 -3.28 20.12 25.43
CA GLU A 375 -3.65 21.50 25.08
C GLU A 375 -5.15 21.63 24.77
N LYS A 376 -5.73 20.65 24.07
CA LYS A 376 -7.16 20.64 23.71
C LYS A 376 -8.05 20.03 24.80
N SER A 377 -7.48 19.59 25.92
CA SER A 377 -8.19 18.92 27.01
C SER A 377 -9.02 17.73 26.51
N LEU A 378 -8.45 16.92 25.61
CA LEU A 378 -9.10 15.70 25.13
C LEU A 378 -9.02 14.60 26.19
N ILE A 379 -10.07 13.81 26.25
CA ILE A 379 -10.20 12.61 27.09
C ILE A 379 -10.48 11.38 26.21
N PRO A 380 -10.32 10.15 26.72
CA PRO A 380 -10.80 8.96 26.03
C PRO A 380 -12.28 9.11 25.61
N GLY A 381 -12.57 8.79 24.35
CA GLY A 381 -13.87 8.99 23.68
C GLY A 381 -14.08 10.37 23.06
N SER A 382 -13.10 11.29 23.15
CA SER A 382 -13.20 12.58 22.45
C SER A 382 -13.12 12.40 20.94
N LEU A 383 -13.94 13.16 20.22
CA LEU A 383 -13.99 13.15 18.77
C LEU A 383 -13.07 14.23 18.19
N PHE A 384 -12.28 13.84 17.19
CA PHE A 384 -11.48 14.77 16.41
C PHE A 384 -11.46 14.35 14.95
N VAL A 385 -11.22 15.31 14.06
CA VAL A 385 -11.20 15.12 12.62
C VAL A 385 -9.78 15.12 12.13
N ILE A 386 -9.48 14.21 11.21
CA ILE A 386 -8.20 14.14 10.48
C ILE A 386 -8.51 14.36 9.02
N LYS A 387 -7.71 15.19 8.36
CA LYS A 387 -7.86 15.50 6.94
C LYS A 387 -6.49 15.46 6.26
N GLN A 388 -6.49 15.03 5.01
CA GLN A 388 -5.30 15.14 4.18
C GLN A 388 -5.03 16.62 3.87
N GLY A 389 -3.79 17.07 4.08
CA GLY A 389 -3.35 18.42 3.73
C GLY A 389 -3.28 18.62 2.22
N LYS A 390 -3.24 19.89 1.79
CA LYS A 390 -2.99 20.24 0.37
C LYS A 390 -1.53 20.10 -0.03
N ILE A 391 -0.63 20.26 0.94
CA ILE A 391 0.81 20.12 0.77
C ILE A 391 1.17 18.66 1.07
N PRO A 392 1.94 17.99 0.19
CA PRO A 392 2.48 16.66 0.48
C PRO A 392 3.21 16.63 1.83
N GLY A 393 3.00 15.58 2.63
CA GLY A 393 3.61 15.49 3.95
C GLY A 393 2.91 16.30 5.05
N GLN A 394 1.80 17.01 4.75
CA GLN A 394 0.98 17.69 5.77
C GLN A 394 -0.32 16.95 6.05
N VAL A 395 -0.67 16.86 7.34
CA VAL A 395 -1.91 16.25 7.83
C VAL A 395 -2.60 17.25 8.76
N LEU A 396 -3.84 17.58 8.44
CA LEU A 396 -4.65 18.51 9.21
C LEU A 396 -5.40 17.75 10.31
N ILE A 397 -5.40 18.30 11.51
CA ILE A 397 -6.16 17.75 12.64
C ILE A 397 -7.02 18.84 13.28
N GLN A 398 -8.20 18.45 13.76
CA GLN A 398 -9.14 19.38 14.39
C GLN A 398 -9.90 18.70 15.52
N ALA A 399 -9.80 19.23 16.74
CA ALA A 399 -10.64 18.78 17.85
C ALA A 399 -12.08 19.27 17.67
N LEU A 400 -13.07 18.40 17.78
CA LEU A 400 -14.47 18.82 17.74
C LEU A 400 -14.85 19.44 19.07
N LYS A 401 -14.97 20.77 19.10
CA LYS A 401 -15.31 21.52 20.31
C LYS A 401 -16.81 21.67 20.46
N LYS A 402 -17.28 21.58 21.70
CA LYS A 402 -18.66 21.87 22.10
C LYS A 402 -18.67 22.96 23.16
N ARG A 403 -19.81 23.63 23.34
CA ARG A 403 -19.96 24.59 24.43
C ARG A 403 -19.70 23.88 25.77
N PRO A 404 -18.84 24.41 26.66
CA PRO A 404 -18.56 23.77 27.93
C PRO A 404 -19.84 23.55 28.75
N THR A 405 -20.18 22.29 28.99
CA THR A 405 -21.35 21.90 29.78
C THR A 405 -20.96 20.90 30.86
N LYS A 406 -21.66 20.94 31.99
CA LYS A 406 -21.50 19.94 33.04
C LYS A 406 -22.45 18.78 32.77
N ASP A 407 -21.91 17.65 32.32
CA ASP A 407 -22.69 16.46 32.00
C ASP A 407 -22.27 15.27 32.87
N TRP A 408 -23.13 14.26 32.96
CA TRP A 408 -22.84 13.01 33.63
C TRP A 408 -22.05 12.11 32.69
N ILE A 409 -20.80 11.81 33.05
CA ILE A 409 -19.92 10.93 32.26
C ILE A 409 -19.47 9.75 33.11
N ARG A 410 -19.30 8.60 32.45
CA ARG A 410 -18.67 7.42 33.06
C ARG A 410 -17.27 7.83 33.51
N THR A 411 -16.96 7.59 34.77
CA THR A 411 -15.67 7.92 35.37
C THR A 411 -15.11 6.67 36.01
N VAL A 412 -13.87 6.33 35.67
CA VAL A 412 -13.15 5.24 36.32
C VAL A 412 -12.52 5.75 37.62
N LEU A 413 -12.69 5.02 38.70
CA LEU A 413 -12.07 5.28 40.00
C LEU A 413 -11.30 4.05 40.43
N VAL A 414 -10.08 4.27 40.92
CA VAL A 414 -9.23 3.21 41.49
C VAL A 414 -9.24 3.35 43.01
N GLY A 415 -9.70 2.30 43.68
CA GLY A 415 -9.70 2.20 45.15
C GLY A 415 -8.29 2.04 45.71
N THR A 416 -8.12 2.31 47.00
CA THR A 416 -6.84 2.15 47.70
C THR A 416 -6.35 0.71 47.76
N ASP A 417 -7.26 -0.24 47.57
CA ASP A 417 -7.04 -1.68 47.48
C ASP A 417 -6.69 -2.16 46.06
N GLY A 418 -6.66 -1.26 45.07
CA GLY A 418 -6.45 -1.59 43.66
C GLY A 418 -7.72 -2.06 42.93
N GLY A 419 -8.89 -2.03 43.59
CA GLY A 419 -10.17 -2.29 42.95
C GLY A 419 -10.54 -1.20 41.96
N VAL A 420 -11.12 -1.56 40.81
CA VAL A 420 -11.58 -0.62 39.80
C VAL A 420 -13.10 -0.55 39.83
N VAL A 421 -13.65 0.65 39.91
CA VAL A 421 -15.09 0.90 39.88
C VAL A 421 -15.41 1.95 38.82
N PHE A 422 -16.50 1.75 38.10
CA PHE A 422 -17.05 2.74 37.18
C PHE A 422 -18.27 3.41 37.85
N THR A 423 -18.33 4.74 37.78
CA THR A 423 -19.47 5.52 38.31
C THR A 423 -19.81 6.67 37.38
N MET A 424 -21.04 7.15 37.42
CA MET A 424 -21.41 8.40 36.75
C MET A 424 -21.05 9.57 37.64
N LEU A 425 -20.21 10.48 37.16
CA LEU A 425 -19.89 11.74 37.85
C LEU A 425 -20.13 12.93 36.94
N LYS A 426 -20.52 14.04 37.54
CA LYS A 426 -20.76 15.29 36.82
C LYS A 426 -19.43 15.99 36.54
N GLN A 427 -19.00 15.97 35.28
CA GLN A 427 -17.74 16.55 34.83
C GLN A 427 -17.97 17.70 33.85
N GLN A 428 -17.01 18.61 33.77
CA GLN A 428 -17.04 19.67 32.77
C GLN A 428 -16.46 19.14 31.45
N ILE A 429 -17.27 19.18 30.39
CA ILE A 429 -16.92 18.66 29.07
C ILE A 429 -16.94 19.82 28.07
N SER A 430 -15.84 20.00 27.33
CA SER A 430 -15.66 21.05 26.33
C SER A 430 -15.49 20.53 24.89
N ASN A 431 -15.45 19.22 24.71
CA ASN A 431 -15.25 18.57 23.42
C ASN A 431 -16.48 17.71 23.10
N ASP A 432 -16.69 17.46 21.82
CA ASP A 432 -17.67 16.49 21.36
C ASP A 432 -17.14 15.09 21.64
N LEU A 433 -18.02 14.21 22.11
CA LEU A 433 -17.66 12.90 22.63
C LEU A 433 -18.52 11.84 21.95
N ASP A 434 -17.95 10.65 21.81
CA ASP A 434 -18.71 9.44 21.60
C ASP A 434 -19.24 8.96 22.96
N ASP A 435 -20.54 9.06 23.18
CA ASP A 435 -21.21 8.74 24.45
C ASP A 435 -20.96 7.30 24.94
N ARG A 436 -20.65 6.37 24.03
CA ARG A 436 -20.36 4.96 24.36
C ARG A 436 -18.88 4.76 24.69
N MET A 437 -17.98 5.48 24.02
CA MET A 437 -16.53 5.39 24.23
C MET A 437 -16.01 6.29 25.37
N ALA A 438 -16.76 7.34 25.72
CA ALA A 438 -16.31 8.37 26.63
C ALA A 438 -16.24 7.89 28.08
N ILE A 439 -15.02 7.86 28.62
CA ILE A 439 -14.75 7.55 30.02
C ILE A 439 -13.72 8.52 30.56
N MET A 440 -14.10 9.25 31.59
CA MET A 440 -13.22 10.16 32.31
C MET A 440 -12.23 9.38 33.16
N VAL A 441 -10.96 9.77 33.09
CA VAL A 441 -9.85 9.19 33.87
C VAL A 441 -9.21 10.30 34.72
N PRO A 442 -9.69 10.53 35.96
CA PRO A 442 -9.20 11.63 36.79
C PRO A 442 -7.77 11.43 37.30
N ASP A 443 -7.36 10.17 37.49
CA ASP A 443 -6.03 9.78 37.96
C ASP A 443 -5.41 8.74 37.00
N PRO A 444 -4.71 9.20 35.94
CA PRO A 444 -4.06 8.30 34.99
C PRO A 444 -2.91 7.51 35.62
N GLU A 445 -2.24 8.05 36.65
CA GLU A 445 -1.11 7.39 37.31
C GLU A 445 -1.55 6.17 38.11
N ALA A 446 -2.72 6.24 38.75
CA ALA A 446 -3.31 5.07 39.42
C ALA A 446 -3.65 3.96 38.42
N ILE A 447 -4.12 4.30 37.23
CA ILE A 447 -4.36 3.32 36.16
C ILE A 447 -3.04 2.72 35.66
N ASP A 448 -2.00 3.53 35.46
CA ASP A 448 -0.69 3.03 35.02
C ASP A 448 -0.12 1.97 35.97
N LYS A 449 -0.29 2.16 37.30
CA LYS A 449 0.10 1.15 38.30
C LYS A 449 -0.65 -0.18 38.14
N LEU A 450 -1.90 -0.16 37.66
CA LEU A 450 -2.64 -1.38 37.33
C LEU A 450 -2.08 -2.06 36.08
N TRP A 451 -1.62 -1.28 35.10
CA TRP A 451 -1.01 -1.83 33.88
C TRP A 451 0.35 -2.50 34.14
N GLU A 452 1.10 -2.00 35.12
CA GLU A 452 2.38 -2.57 35.57
C GLU A 452 2.24 -3.93 36.25
N GLN A 453 1.04 -4.30 36.72
CA GLN A 453 0.81 -5.61 37.31
C GLN A 453 1.04 -6.73 36.28
N THR A 454 1.82 -7.75 36.65
CA THR A 454 2.16 -8.88 35.80
C THR A 454 1.79 -10.23 36.43
N GLY A 455 1.62 -11.26 35.60
CA GLY A 455 1.38 -12.63 36.05
C GLY A 455 0.03 -12.81 36.77
N LYS A 456 0.04 -13.55 37.89
CA LYS A 456 -1.18 -13.92 38.63
C LYS A 456 -1.97 -12.72 39.17
N ALA A 457 -1.30 -11.60 39.45
CA ALA A 457 -1.94 -10.40 39.97
C ALA A 457 -2.88 -9.72 38.94
N ARG A 458 -2.54 -9.80 37.64
CA ARG A 458 -3.33 -9.21 36.56
C ARG A 458 -4.56 -10.06 36.17
N GLY A 459 -4.51 -11.35 36.45
CA GLY A 459 -5.53 -12.31 36.01
C GLY A 459 -5.55 -12.55 34.49
N THR A 460 -6.50 -13.39 34.05
CA THR A 460 -6.69 -13.67 32.62
C THR A 460 -7.48 -12.55 31.94
N LEU A 461 -7.38 -12.45 30.62
CA LEU A 461 -8.08 -11.41 29.85
C LEU A 461 -9.61 -11.55 29.99
N GLU A 462 -10.10 -12.79 30.01
CA GLU A 462 -11.50 -13.13 30.18
C GLU A 462 -12.04 -12.64 31.52
N VAL A 463 -11.30 -12.83 32.62
CA VAL A 463 -11.69 -12.32 33.93
C VAL A 463 -11.74 -10.79 33.94
N SER A 464 -10.76 -10.12 33.31
CA SER A 464 -10.78 -8.66 33.18
C SER A 464 -12.01 -8.15 32.42
N ILE A 465 -12.37 -8.82 31.31
CA ILE A 465 -13.55 -8.46 30.49
C ILE A 465 -14.84 -8.64 31.30
N ILE A 466 -15.02 -9.79 31.96
CA ILE A 466 -16.24 -10.07 32.74
C ILE A 466 -16.36 -9.15 33.97
N ASN A 467 -15.26 -8.87 34.67
CA ASN A 467 -15.29 -7.92 35.80
C ASN A 467 -15.63 -6.50 35.33
N THR A 468 -15.08 -6.06 34.21
CA THR A 468 -15.42 -4.76 33.61
C THR A 468 -16.89 -4.72 33.20
N MET A 469 -17.40 -5.79 32.58
CA MET A 469 -18.82 -5.94 32.22
C MET A 469 -19.72 -5.83 33.45
N ARG A 470 -19.39 -6.50 34.56
CA ARG A 470 -20.15 -6.41 35.83
C ARG A 470 -20.22 -4.98 36.36
N GLU A 471 -19.12 -4.22 36.33
CA GLU A 471 -19.13 -2.83 36.81
C GLU A 471 -19.91 -1.91 35.87
N LEU A 472 -19.80 -2.09 34.55
CA LEU A 472 -20.51 -1.25 33.58
C LEU A 472 -22.03 -1.51 33.58
N ILE A 473 -22.45 -2.76 33.77
CA ILE A 473 -23.87 -3.14 33.85
C ILE A 473 -24.59 -2.41 35.00
N LYS A 474 -23.91 -2.15 36.12
CA LYS A 474 -24.48 -1.41 37.26
C LYS A 474 -24.88 0.03 36.91
N LEU A 475 -24.27 0.59 35.86
CA LEU A 475 -24.57 1.94 35.38
C LEU A 475 -25.77 1.98 34.43
N SER A 476 -26.18 0.83 33.90
CA SER A 476 -27.33 0.69 33.01
C SER A 476 -28.59 0.29 33.81
N PRO A 477 -29.68 1.08 33.77
CA PRO A 477 -30.94 0.72 34.43
C PRO A 477 -31.53 -0.62 33.96
N GLN A 478 -31.19 -1.05 32.73
CA GLN A 478 -31.70 -2.27 32.10
C GLN A 478 -30.77 -3.48 32.34
N GLY A 479 -29.63 -3.28 33.01
CA GLY A 479 -28.72 -4.36 33.34
C GLY A 479 -27.97 -4.96 32.13
N HIS A 480 -27.81 -4.19 31.05
CA HIS A 480 -27.05 -4.58 29.87
C HIS A 480 -25.92 -3.59 29.58
N VAL A 481 -24.97 -3.99 28.74
CA VAL A 481 -23.86 -3.15 28.26
C VAL A 481 -23.70 -3.31 26.75
N HIS A 482 -23.37 -2.23 26.06
CA HIS A 482 -23.03 -2.28 24.64
C HIS A 482 -21.56 -2.69 24.44
N ALA A 483 -21.25 -3.47 23.40
CA ALA A 483 -19.88 -3.96 23.16
C ALA A 483 -18.83 -2.84 23.06
N GLN A 484 -19.19 -1.72 22.42
CA GLN A 484 -18.34 -0.53 22.33
C GLN A 484 -18.01 0.08 23.70
N GLU A 485 -18.99 0.12 24.62
CA GLU A 485 -18.79 0.62 25.99
C GLU A 485 -17.87 -0.30 26.79
N LEU A 486 -18.08 -1.61 26.64
CA LEU A 486 -17.21 -2.62 27.24
C LEU A 486 -15.79 -2.53 26.68
N TYR A 487 -15.65 -2.34 25.37
CA TYR A 487 -14.36 -2.15 24.71
C TYR A 487 -13.60 -0.95 25.28
N ALA A 488 -14.26 0.19 25.44
CA ALA A 488 -13.65 1.38 26.04
C ALA A 488 -13.21 1.11 27.47
N GLY A 489 -14.07 0.50 28.29
CA GLY A 489 -13.77 0.18 29.69
C GLY A 489 -12.62 -0.80 29.84
N VAL A 490 -12.58 -1.86 29.03
CA VAL A 490 -11.51 -2.86 29.07
C VAL A 490 -10.18 -2.23 28.67
N ASN A 491 -10.16 -1.43 27.59
CA ASN A 491 -8.94 -0.78 27.11
C ASN A 491 -8.38 0.29 28.04
N ILE A 492 -9.11 0.73 29.07
CA ILE A 492 -8.55 1.54 30.16
C ILE A 492 -7.66 0.70 31.07
N LEU A 493 -7.96 -0.58 31.25
CA LEU A 493 -7.28 -1.46 32.20
C LEU A 493 -6.27 -2.38 31.52
N ARG A 494 -6.53 -2.74 30.27
CA ARG A 494 -5.72 -3.70 29.51
C ARG A 494 -5.99 -3.56 28.02
N ARG A 495 -4.92 -3.50 27.22
CA ARG A 495 -5.02 -3.50 25.75
C ARG A 495 -5.75 -4.75 25.28
N CYS A 496 -6.83 -4.56 24.52
CA CYS A 496 -7.63 -5.64 23.97
C CYS A 496 -8.30 -5.19 22.66
N PRO A 497 -8.12 -5.92 21.55
CA PRO A 497 -8.82 -5.61 20.30
C PRO A 497 -10.32 -5.95 20.39
N PRO A 498 -11.19 -5.26 19.63
CA PRO A 498 -12.64 -5.42 19.70
C PRO A 498 -13.10 -6.85 19.36
N GLY A 499 -12.49 -7.53 18.38
CA GLY A 499 -12.86 -8.89 17.98
C GLY A 499 -12.62 -9.94 19.08
N ILE A 500 -11.61 -9.74 19.93
CA ILE A 500 -11.34 -10.63 21.07
C ILE A 500 -12.38 -10.44 22.18
N ILE A 501 -12.88 -9.22 22.38
CA ILE A 501 -13.97 -8.96 23.34
C ILE A 501 -15.21 -9.74 22.91
N LEU A 502 -15.59 -9.65 21.64
CA LEU A 502 -16.74 -10.40 21.11
C LEU A 502 -16.55 -11.91 21.24
N GLN A 503 -15.33 -12.42 20.98
CA GLN A 503 -15.03 -13.83 21.17
C GLN A 503 -15.21 -14.27 22.62
N VAL A 504 -14.68 -13.50 23.57
CA VAL A 504 -14.83 -13.82 24.98
C VAL A 504 -16.29 -13.82 25.37
N LEU A 505 -17.08 -12.83 24.96
CA LEU A 505 -18.52 -12.79 25.25
C LEU A 505 -19.28 -13.98 24.64
N ALA A 506 -18.97 -14.36 23.40
CA ALA A 506 -19.62 -15.48 22.71
C ALA A 506 -19.35 -16.85 23.37
N ASN A 507 -18.19 -17.00 24.03
CA ASN A 507 -17.77 -18.25 24.68
C ASN A 507 -18.18 -18.34 26.16
N GLN A 508 -18.85 -17.32 26.71
CA GLN A 508 -19.20 -17.28 28.13
C GLN A 508 -20.67 -17.69 28.33
N PRO A 509 -20.96 -18.79 29.05
CA PRO A 509 -22.33 -19.31 29.19
C PRO A 509 -23.25 -18.37 29.98
N GLN A 510 -22.67 -17.47 30.78
CA GLN A 510 -23.40 -16.48 31.59
C GLN A 510 -23.74 -15.21 30.80
N VAL A 511 -23.31 -15.10 29.55
CA VAL A 511 -23.49 -13.90 28.72
C VAL A 511 -24.54 -14.17 27.65
N SER A 512 -25.57 -13.34 27.61
CA SER A 512 -26.63 -13.38 26.60
C SER A 512 -26.55 -12.16 25.67
N HIS A 513 -26.59 -12.40 24.35
CA HIS A 513 -26.64 -11.35 23.33
C HIS A 513 -28.10 -10.94 23.06
N LEU A 514 -28.39 -9.64 23.16
CA LEU A 514 -29.73 -9.07 23.05
C LEU A 514 -30.01 -8.44 21.67
N GLY A 515 -29.02 -8.41 20.76
CA GLY A 515 -29.08 -7.71 19.48
C GLY A 515 -28.41 -6.32 19.53
N ASP A 516 -28.06 -5.78 18.36
CA ASP A 516 -27.40 -4.46 18.21
C ASP A 516 -26.19 -4.27 19.14
N LEU A 517 -25.36 -5.32 19.24
CA LEU A 517 -24.16 -5.39 20.10
C LEU A 517 -24.43 -5.17 21.60
N TYR A 518 -25.66 -5.33 22.08
CA TYR A 518 -25.99 -5.33 23.50
C TYR A 518 -25.85 -6.73 24.12
N PHE A 519 -25.22 -6.78 25.29
CA PHE A 519 -24.98 -7.99 26.05
C PHE A 519 -25.46 -7.85 27.49
N LYS A 520 -25.97 -8.94 28.05
CA LYS A 520 -26.40 -9.05 29.44
C LYS A 520 -25.62 -10.15 30.13
N LEU A 521 -25.39 -9.98 31.44
CA LEU A 521 -24.81 -11.00 32.29
C LEU A 521 -25.90 -11.59 33.18
N ASP A 522 -26.08 -12.90 33.12
CA ASP A 522 -27.02 -13.64 33.95
C ASP A 522 -26.30 -14.16 35.20
N GLU A 523 -26.42 -13.41 36.30
CA GLU A 523 -25.73 -13.70 37.57
C GLU A 523 -26.13 -15.05 38.19
N THR A 524 -27.27 -15.62 37.79
CA THR A 524 -27.82 -16.90 38.28
C THR A 524 -27.09 -18.15 37.77
N ALA A 525 -26.19 -18.04 36.80
CA ALA A 525 -25.48 -19.18 36.21
C ALA A 525 -24.12 -19.47 36.88
N SER A 526 -23.87 -18.96 38.09
CA SER A 526 -22.60 -19.06 38.82
C SER A 526 -22.59 -20.11 39.94
N GLU A 527 -23.70 -20.84 40.15
CA GLU A 527 -23.88 -21.77 41.27
C GLU A 527 -24.07 -23.25 40.88
N GLU A 528 -23.70 -23.67 39.66
CA GLU A 528 -23.59 -25.11 39.32
C GLU A 528 -22.14 -25.56 39.07
#